data_AF-A0AAE3IEG3-F1
#
_entry.id   AF-A0AAE3IEG3-F1
#
_cell.length_a   1.000
_cell.length_b   1.000
_cell.length_c   1.000
_cell.angle_alpha   90.00
_cell.angle_beta   90.00
_cell.angle_gamma   90.00
#
_symmetry.space_group_name_H-M   'P 1'
#
loop_
_entity.id
_entity.type
_entity.pdbx_description
1 polymer ?
#
loop_
_entity_poly.entity_id
_entity_poly.type
_entity_poly.pdbx_seq_one_letter_code
_entity_poly.pdbx_strand_id
1 'polypeptide(L)'
;MAIPPRREYRSKDSNVSGKEGIRAEHVRDALWQGADDEEDVLPYARDNQLIIVTSDVKDFGGLPSATHAGVVLLYDDTMPAYLVAAGLISMVDTYPNRDAFGGREELDPWI
;
A
#
# COMPACT_ATOMS: atom_id res chain seq x y z
N MET A 1 5.56 2.89 -37.29
CA MET A 1 4.63 3.09 -36.16
C MET A 1 5.44 2.86 -34.89
N ALA A 2 5.80 3.92 -34.18
CA ALA A 2 6.73 3.84 -33.04
C ALA A 2 5.94 3.67 -31.74
N ILE A 3 6.30 2.66 -30.95
CA ILE A 3 5.76 2.39 -29.61
C ILE A 3 6.38 3.43 -28.66
N PRO A 4 5.60 4.21 -27.88
CA PRO A 4 6.17 5.17 -26.95
C PRO A 4 6.88 4.48 -25.78
N PRO A 5 7.93 5.07 -25.19
CA PRO A 5 8.64 4.48 -24.06
C PRO A 5 7.75 4.39 -22.82
N ARG A 6 7.73 3.21 -22.17
CA ARG A 6 7.07 2.98 -20.88
C ARG A 6 7.63 3.95 -19.84
N ARG A 7 6.74 4.65 -19.11
CA ARG A 7 7.11 5.40 -17.90
C ARG A 7 7.63 4.41 -16.87
N GLU A 8 8.90 4.54 -16.53
CA GLU A 8 9.53 3.87 -15.40
C GLU A 8 8.92 4.43 -14.11
N TYR A 9 7.91 3.74 -13.54
CA TYR A 9 7.52 3.98 -12.16
C TYR A 9 8.62 3.43 -11.26
N ARG A 10 9.44 4.35 -10.76
CA ARG A 10 10.47 4.09 -9.75
C ARG A 10 9.76 3.79 -8.42
N SER A 11 9.43 2.53 -8.18
CA SER A 11 9.08 2.08 -6.83
C SER A 11 10.32 2.27 -5.95
N LYS A 12 10.18 3.00 -4.86
CA LYS A 12 11.22 3.07 -3.84
C LYS A 12 11.12 1.80 -3.01
N ASP A 13 12.05 0.86 -3.23
CA ASP A 13 12.16 -0.34 -2.40
C ASP A 13 12.60 0.10 -0.99
N SER A 14 11.69 0.05 -0.02
CA SER A 14 12.00 0.27 1.39
C SER A 14 11.59 -0.95 2.20
N ASN A 15 12.58 -1.81 2.50
CA ASN A 15 12.49 -2.79 3.56
C ASN A 15 12.44 -2.05 4.91
N VAL A 16 11.24 -1.78 5.41
CA VAL A 16 11.04 -1.20 6.75
C VAL A 16 11.10 -2.33 7.78
N SER A 17 12.18 -2.32 8.56
CA SER A 17 12.43 -3.22 9.68
C SER A 17 11.86 -2.64 11.00
N GLY A 18 11.02 -3.43 11.68
CA GLY A 18 11.17 -3.69 13.11
C GLY A 18 10.52 -2.76 14.14
N LYS A 19 9.19 -2.83 14.29
CA LYS A 19 8.59 -3.14 15.61
C LYS A 19 8.43 -4.67 15.63
N GLU A 20 8.96 -5.36 16.64
CA GLU A 20 8.92 -6.83 16.73
C GLU A 20 7.48 -7.33 16.53
N GLY A 21 7.20 -7.93 15.37
CA GLY A 21 5.90 -8.53 15.03
C GLY A 21 5.15 -7.94 13.83
N ILE A 22 5.59 -6.82 13.23
CA ILE A 22 4.89 -6.23 12.06
C ILE A 22 5.54 -6.71 10.76
N ARG A 23 4.80 -7.52 9.99
CA ARG A 23 5.18 -8.00 8.65
C ARG A 23 4.89 -6.91 7.62
N ALA A 24 5.92 -6.48 6.90
CA ALA A 24 5.80 -5.56 5.78
C ALA A 24 6.53 -6.16 4.57
N GLU A 25 5.87 -6.12 3.41
CA GLU A 25 6.39 -6.73 2.18
C GLU A 25 6.13 -5.80 1.01
N HIS A 26 7.10 -5.74 0.11
CA HIS A 26 6.95 -5.02 -1.15
C HIS A 26 6.35 -5.96 -2.20
N VAL A 27 5.36 -5.49 -2.97
CA VAL A 27 4.61 -6.33 -3.94
C VAL A 27 5.53 -7.07 -4.91
N ARG A 28 6.63 -6.42 -5.35
CA ARG A 28 7.59 -7.05 -6.27
C ARG A 28 8.34 -8.24 -5.67
N ASP A 29 8.55 -8.22 -4.35
CA ASP A 29 9.27 -9.27 -3.63
C ASP A 29 8.32 -10.40 -3.19
N ALA A 30 7.06 -10.05 -2.85
CA ALA A 30 6.04 -11.00 -2.41
C ALA A 30 5.33 -11.73 -3.58
N LEU A 31 5.13 -11.04 -4.70
CA LEU A 31 4.48 -11.54 -5.90
C LEU A 31 5.48 -11.53 -7.07
N TRP A 32 5.34 -10.59 -8.01
CA TRP A 32 6.26 -10.37 -9.13
C TRP A 32 6.08 -8.95 -9.67
N GLN A 33 7.01 -8.52 -10.54
CA GLN A 33 6.90 -7.24 -11.22
C GLN A 33 5.72 -7.24 -12.21
N GLY A 34 4.78 -6.31 -11.99
CA GLY A 34 3.60 -6.16 -12.86
C GLY A 34 2.47 -7.14 -12.51
N ALA A 35 2.43 -7.63 -11.27
CA ALA A 35 1.23 -8.24 -10.70
C ALA A 35 0.04 -7.27 -10.82
N ASP A 36 -1.12 -7.82 -11.15
CA ASP A 36 -2.36 -7.07 -11.28
C ASP A 36 -2.93 -6.71 -9.92
N ASP A 37 -3.39 -5.47 -9.79
CA ASP A 37 -3.86 -4.96 -8.52
C ASP A 37 -5.11 -5.69 -8.02
N GLU A 38 -6.08 -5.96 -8.91
CA GLU A 38 -7.34 -6.61 -8.56
C GLU A 38 -7.23 -8.13 -8.52
N GLU A 39 -6.52 -8.74 -9.47
CA GLU A 39 -6.46 -10.19 -9.62
C GLU A 39 -5.36 -10.85 -8.77
N ASP A 40 -4.29 -10.12 -8.41
CA ASP A 40 -3.14 -10.68 -7.70
C ASP A 40 -2.90 -10.02 -6.33
N VAL A 41 -2.80 -8.69 -6.28
CA VAL A 41 -2.44 -7.95 -5.04
C VAL A 41 -3.57 -8.00 -4.00
N LEU A 42 -4.81 -7.69 -4.42
CA LEU A 42 -5.96 -7.67 -3.52
C LEU A 42 -6.24 -9.04 -2.86
N PRO A 43 -6.28 -10.18 -3.60
CA PRO A 43 -6.43 -11.49 -3.00
C PRO A 43 -5.27 -11.84 -2.07
N TYR A 44 -4.03 -11.56 -2.48
CA TYR A 44 -2.86 -11.84 -1.65
C TYR A 44 -2.93 -11.11 -0.30
N ALA A 45 -3.21 -9.81 -0.33
CA ALA A 45 -3.32 -9.00 0.89
C ALA A 45 -4.47 -9.50 1.78
N ARG A 46 -5.60 -9.90 1.19
CA ARG A 46 -6.75 -10.43 1.93
C ARG A 46 -6.42 -11.76 2.62
N ASP A 47 -5.83 -12.70 1.88
CA ASP A 47 -5.52 -14.05 2.36
C ASP A 47 -4.43 -14.03 3.45
N ASN A 48 -3.52 -13.05 3.38
CA ASN A 48 -2.47 -12.86 4.37
C ASN A 48 -2.84 -11.86 5.48
N GLN A 49 -4.07 -11.34 5.48
CA GLN A 49 -4.57 -10.34 6.43
C GLN A 49 -3.69 -9.06 6.51
N LEU A 50 -3.17 -8.62 5.37
CA LEU A 50 -2.32 -7.44 5.23
C LEU A 50 -3.15 -6.18 4.92
N ILE A 51 -2.50 -5.03 5.09
CA ILE A 51 -2.95 -3.73 4.56
C ILE A 51 -2.12 -3.40 3.31
N ILE A 52 -2.72 -2.65 2.37
CA ILE A 52 -2.06 -2.17 1.16
C ILE A 52 -1.75 -0.70 1.34
N VAL A 53 -0.49 -0.31 1.15
CA VAL A 53 -0.06 1.09 1.15
C VAL A 53 0.35 1.43 -0.27
N THR A 54 -0.33 2.39 -0.91
CA THR A 54 -0.12 2.67 -2.33
C THR A 54 -0.31 4.13 -2.67
N SER A 55 0.50 4.62 -3.61
CA SER A 55 0.28 5.91 -4.27
C SER A 55 -0.52 5.79 -5.56
N ASP A 56 -0.90 4.57 -5.97
CA ASP A 56 -1.79 4.36 -7.09
C ASP A 56 -3.26 4.57 -6.69
N VAL A 57 -3.60 5.85 -6.54
CA VAL A 57 -4.95 6.29 -6.19
C VAL A 57 -5.96 5.97 -7.29
N LYS A 58 -5.53 5.83 -8.56
CA LYS A 58 -6.48 5.56 -9.64
C LYS A 58 -7.01 4.15 -9.58
N ASP A 59 -6.11 3.21 -9.34
CA ASP A 59 -6.45 1.79 -9.38
C ASP A 59 -7.03 1.32 -8.03
N PHE A 60 -6.58 1.89 -6.90
CA PHE A 60 -7.11 1.53 -5.57
C PHE A 60 -8.12 2.51 -4.97
N GLY A 61 -8.10 3.78 -5.39
CA GLY A 61 -8.94 4.83 -4.78
C GLY A 61 -10.42 4.76 -5.15
N GLY A 62 -10.81 3.93 -6.12
CA GLY A 62 -12.21 3.67 -6.47
C GLY A 62 -12.80 2.42 -5.80
N LEU A 63 -11.98 1.61 -5.13
CA LEU A 63 -12.42 0.31 -4.63
C LEU A 63 -13.43 0.48 -3.48
N PRO A 64 -14.60 -0.18 -3.54
CA PRO A 64 -15.49 -0.27 -2.40
C PRO A 64 -14.74 -0.87 -1.19
N SER A 65 -15.00 -0.36 0.01
CA SER A 65 -14.42 -0.91 1.25
C SER A 65 -14.76 -2.39 1.48
N ALA A 66 -15.85 -2.87 0.87
CA ALA A 66 -16.23 -4.28 0.85
C ALA A 66 -15.28 -5.16 0.01
N THR A 67 -14.57 -4.59 -0.97
CA THR A 67 -13.61 -5.31 -1.82
C THR A 67 -12.33 -5.63 -1.06
N HIS A 68 -11.83 -4.67 -0.27
CA HIS A 68 -10.72 -4.89 0.66
C HIS A 68 -10.75 -3.87 1.80
N ALA A 69 -10.84 -4.37 3.04
CA ALA A 69 -10.68 -3.55 4.24
C ALA A 69 -9.19 -3.47 4.58
N GLY A 70 -8.54 -2.34 4.28
CA GLY A 70 -7.10 -2.22 4.51
C GLY A 70 -6.32 -1.38 3.51
N VAL A 71 -6.94 -0.47 2.75
CA VAL A 71 -6.20 0.37 1.79
C VAL A 71 -5.78 1.68 2.45
N VAL A 72 -4.48 1.96 2.43
CA VAL A 72 -3.87 3.21 2.88
C VAL A 72 -3.33 3.93 1.66
N LEU A 73 -3.87 5.11 1.37
CA LEU A 73 -3.42 5.91 0.24
C LEU A 73 -2.30 6.87 0.65
N LEU A 74 -1.29 6.94 -0.21
CA LEU A 74 -0.17 7.88 -0.14
C LEU A 74 -0.22 8.79 -1.36
N TYR A 75 -0.71 10.02 -1.23
CA TYR A 75 -0.81 10.94 -2.37
C TYR A 75 0.55 11.51 -2.79
N ASP A 76 1.41 11.84 -1.82
CA ASP A 76 2.77 12.28 -2.06
C ASP A 76 3.72 11.08 -2.28
N ASP A 77 3.87 10.65 -3.53
CA ASP A 77 4.82 9.61 -3.94
C ASP A 77 6.31 10.03 -3.78
N THR A 78 6.55 11.32 -3.52
CA THR A 78 7.88 11.84 -3.22
C THR A 78 8.25 11.67 -1.75
N MET A 79 7.27 11.38 -0.88
CA MET A 79 7.47 11.22 0.56
C MET A 79 8.66 10.27 0.84
N PRO A 80 9.60 10.68 1.71
CA PRO A 80 10.66 9.80 2.18
C PRO A 80 10.11 8.54 2.88
N ALA A 81 10.70 7.39 2.58
CA ALA A 81 10.27 6.09 3.13
C ALA A 81 10.22 6.07 4.68
N TYR A 82 11.09 6.81 5.36
CA TYR A 82 11.08 6.88 6.82
C TYR A 82 9.85 7.62 7.37
N LEU A 83 9.29 8.59 6.64
CA LEU A 83 8.06 9.28 7.04
C LEU A 83 6.84 8.40 6.79
N VAL A 84 6.82 7.66 5.68
CA VAL A 84 5.80 6.63 5.43
C VAL A 84 5.80 5.60 6.55
N ALA A 85 6.98 5.08 6.93
CA ALA A 85 7.12 4.16 8.06
C ALA A 85 6.61 4.74 9.38
N ALA A 86 6.93 6.01 9.68
CA ALA A 86 6.45 6.68 10.89
C ALA A 86 4.92 6.84 10.91
N GLY A 87 4.31 7.14 9.75
CA GLY A 87 2.86 7.17 9.58
C GLY A 87 2.23 5.81 9.86
N LEU A 88 2.75 4.75 9.26
CA LEU A 88 2.26 3.38 9.47
C LEU A 88 2.40 2.90 10.92
N ILE A 89 3.51 3.23 11.58
CA ILE A 89 3.69 2.96 13.02
C ILE A 89 2.61 3.66 13.85
N SER A 90 2.29 4.92 13.52
CA SER A 90 1.26 5.69 14.20
C SER A 90 -0.12 5.07 14.00
N MET A 91 -0.43 4.60 12.79
CA MET A 91 -1.68 3.89 12.50
C MET A 91 -1.84 2.60 13.29
N VAL A 92 -0.76 1.82 13.44
CA VAL A 92 -0.78 0.60 14.27
C VAL A 92 -1.03 0.92 15.74
N ASP A 93 -0.47 2.03 16.24
CA ASP A 93 -0.70 2.48 17.61
C ASP A 93 -2.15 3.03 17.79
N THR A 94 -2.76 3.57 16.73
CA THR A 94 -4.16 4.04 16.72
C THR A 94 -5.18 2.90 16.62
N TYR A 95 -4.91 1.90 15.79
CA TYR A 95 -5.83 0.81 15.46
C TYR A 95 -5.37 -0.50 16.12
N PRO A 96 -5.94 -0.88 17.29
CA PRO A 96 -5.46 -2.04 18.05
C PRO A 96 -5.73 -3.39 17.36
N ASN A 97 -6.60 -3.41 16.34
CA ASN A 97 -6.87 -4.58 15.50
C ASN A 97 -7.45 -4.14 14.15
N ARG A 98 -7.48 -5.07 13.19
CA ARG A 98 -7.97 -4.83 11.83
C ARG A 98 -9.44 -4.42 11.77
N ASP A 99 -10.28 -4.88 12.69
CA ASP A 99 -11.71 -4.53 12.71
C ASP A 99 -11.94 -3.07 13.13
N ALA A 100 -10.98 -2.46 13.82
CA ALA A 100 -10.98 -1.03 14.14
C ALA A 100 -10.62 -0.15 12.93
N PHE A 101 -10.07 -0.74 11.85
CA PHE A 101 -9.74 -0.03 10.63
C PHE A 101 -10.99 0.14 9.76
N GLY A 102 -11.37 1.38 9.43
CA GLY A 102 -12.59 1.72 8.68
C GLY A 102 -12.63 1.26 7.22
N GLY A 103 -11.66 0.43 6.81
CA GLY A 103 -11.51 -0.12 5.47
C GLY A 103 -10.62 0.72 4.55
N ARG A 104 -10.52 2.04 4.79
CA ARG A 104 -9.63 2.94 4.06
C ARG A 104 -9.10 4.06 4.95
N GLU A 105 -7.84 4.43 4.75
CA GLU A 105 -7.20 5.58 5.37
C GLU A 105 -6.31 6.33 4.36
N GLU A 106 -5.97 7.56 4.69
CA GLU A 106 -5.07 8.42 3.91
C GLU A 106 -3.88 8.77 4.81
N LEU A 107 -2.66 8.53 4.33
CA LEU A 107 -1.44 8.76 5.10
C LEU A 107 -0.98 10.23 5.06
N ASP A 108 -1.41 10.94 4.03
CA ASP A 108 -1.16 12.36 3.80
C ASP A 108 -2.39 13.02 3.18
N PRO A 109 -2.59 14.34 3.41
CA PRO A 109 -3.74 15.03 2.86
C PRO A 109 -3.64 15.18 1.34
N TRP A 110 -4.78 15.05 0.65
CA TRP A 110 -4.88 15.42 -0.76
C TRP A 110 -4.73 16.94 -0.93
N ILE A 111 -3.69 17.38 -1.65
CA ILE A 111 -3.38 18.81 -1.94
C ILE A 111 -3.84 19.18 -3.34
#